data_AF-A0A5S4WVS5-F1
#
_entry.id   AF-A0A5S4WVS5-F1
#
_cell.length_a   1.000
_cell.length_b   1.000
_cell.length_c   1.000
_cell.angle_alpha   90.00
_cell.angle_beta   90.00
_cell.angle_gamma   90.00
#
_symmetry.space_group_name_H-M   'P 1'
#
loop_
_entity.id
_entity.type
_entity.pdbx_description
1 polymer ?
#
loop_
_entity_poly.entity_id
_entity_poly.type
_entity_poly.pdbx_seq_one_letter_code
_entity_poly.pdbx_strand_id
1 'polypeptide(L)' 'MISLTDTELQTVMAAAAPLQPHQRSQFLRDVAAELARHPEIGAGLIGRVVREVQREHLNPSRLHHHGVSKFGW' A
#
# COMPACT_ATOMS: atom_id res chain seq x y z
N MET A 1 -5.98 -15.18 2.64
CA MET A 1 -6.68 -14.64 1.45
C MET A 1 -7.39 -13.38 1.90
N ILE A 2 -7.02 -12.22 1.36
CA ILE A 2 -7.65 -10.93 1.74
C ILE A 2 -8.92 -10.80 0.91
N SER A 3 -10.08 -10.75 1.55
CA SER A 3 -11.36 -10.49 0.88
C SER A 3 -11.70 -9.02 1.07
N LEU A 4 -11.60 -8.23 0.00
CA LEU A 4 -12.03 -6.83 0.00
C LEU A 4 -13.51 -6.76 -0.37
N THR A 5 -14.24 -5.87 0.29
CA THR A 5 -15.58 -5.45 -0.14
C THR A 5 -15.49 -4.60 -1.42
N ASP A 6 -16.60 -4.46 -2.15
CA ASP A 6 -16.64 -3.64 -3.37
C ASP A 6 -16.22 -2.19 -3.12
N THR A 7 -16.61 -1.61 -1.98
CA THR A 7 -16.23 -0.25 -1.57
C THR A 7 -14.73 -0.13 -1.34
N GLU A 8 -14.10 -1.15 -0.75
CA GLU A 8 -12.67 -1.18 -0.51
C GLU A 8 -11.89 -1.37 -1.81
N LEU A 9 -12.40 -2.23 -2.71
CA LEU A 9 -11.84 -2.39 -4.03
C LEU A 9 -11.90 -1.08 -4.83
N GLN A 10 -13.03 -0.38 -4.81
CA GLN A 10 -13.16 0.94 -5.44
C GLN A 10 -12.17 1.95 -4.88
N THR A 11 -11.94 1.94 -3.57
CA THR A 11 -10.96 2.82 -2.91
C THR A 11 -9.54 2.57 -3.41
N VAL A 12 -9.13 1.29 -3.51
CA VAL A 12 -7.82 0.90 -4.03
C VAL A 12 -7.68 1.31 -5.50
N MET A 13 -8.70 1.06 -6.32
CA MET A 13 -8.67 1.38 -7.75
C MET A 13 -8.65 2.89 -8.01
N ALA A 14 -9.42 3.67 -7.25
CA ALA A 14 -9.41 5.14 -7.33
C ALA A 14 -8.03 5.71 -6.95
N ALA A 15 -7.37 5.14 -5.94
CA ALA A 15 -6.03 5.54 -5.54
C ALA A 15 -4.95 5.15 -6.57
N ALA A 16 -5.16 4.08 -7.33
CA ALA A 16 -4.25 3.70 -8.42
C ALA A 16 -4.42 4.55 -9.68
N ALA A 17 -5.54 5.26 -9.84
CA ALA A 17 -5.85 6.05 -11.04
C ALA A 17 -4.75 7.07 -11.45
N PRO A 18 -4.18 7.89 -10.54
CA PRO A 18 -3.14 8.87 -10.89
C PRO A 18 -1.76 8.25 -11.15
N LEU A 19 -1.55 6.96 -10.87
CA LEU A 19 -0.28 6.28 -11.09
C LEU A 19 -0.13 5.84 -12.55
N GLN A 20 1.11 5.88 -13.07
CA GLN A 20 1.39 5.37 -14.40
C GLN A 20 1.13 3.87 -14.48
N PRO A 21 0.73 3.31 -15.64
CA PRO A 21 0.35 1.90 -15.77
C PRO A 21 1.41 0.91 -15.22
N HIS A 22 2.70 1.21 -15.43
CA HIS A 22 3.80 0.38 -14.95
C HIS A 22 4.01 0.45 -13.42
N GLN A 23 3.54 1.51 -12.75
CA GLN A 23 3.63 1.68 -11.30
C GLN A 23 2.44 1.04 -10.58
N ARG A 24 1.29 0.89 -11.24
CA ARG A 24 0.07 0.33 -10.64
C ARG A 24 0.27 -1.08 -10.10
N SER A 25 0.95 -1.95 -10.85
CA SER A 25 1.25 -3.31 -10.39
C SER A 25 2.17 -3.34 -9.18
N GLN A 26 3.10 -2.38 -9.06
CA GLN A 26 3.95 -2.26 -7.88
C GLN A 26 3.16 -1.74 -6.68
N PHE A 27 2.39 -0.68 -6.87
CA PHE A 27 1.49 -0.11 -5.86
C PHE A 27 0.55 -1.16 -5.24
N LEU A 28 -0.11 -1.98 -6.08
CA LEU A 28 -1.02 -3.03 -5.58
C LEU A 28 -0.30 -4.08 -4.73
N ARG A 29 0.94 -4.44 -5.10
CA ARG A 29 1.77 -5.37 -4.33
C ARG A 29 2.17 -4.77 -2.98
N ASP A 30 2.56 -3.50 -2.97
CA ASP A 30 2.97 -2.81 -1.74
C ASP A 30 1.77 -2.64 -0.78
N VAL A 31 0.59 -2.28 -1.30
CA VAL A 31 -0.65 -2.24 -0.51
C VAL A 31 -0.99 -3.61 0.08
N ALA A 32 -0.91 -4.68 -0.72
CA ALA A 32 -1.18 -6.04 -0.22
C ALA A 32 -0.15 -6.48 0.83
N ALA A 33 1.13 -6.16 0.64
CA ALA A 33 2.19 -6.47 1.59
C ALA A 33 1.99 -5.74 2.92
N GLU A 34 1.62 -4.45 2.90
CA GLU A 34 1.39 -3.68 4.12
C GLU A 34 0.13 -4.16 4.84
N LEU A 35 -0.99 -4.40 4.13
CA LEU A 35 -2.21 -4.96 4.72
C LEU A 35 -1.96 -6.32 5.39
N ALA A 36 -1.09 -7.16 4.81
CA ALA A 36 -0.73 -8.47 5.39
C ALA A 36 0.01 -8.37 6.74
N ARG A 37 0.56 -7.20 7.09
CA ARG A 37 1.22 -6.96 8.39
C ARG A 37 0.23 -6.69 9.51
N HIS A 38 -1.04 -6.43 9.19
CA HIS A 38 -2.07 -6.14 10.16
C HIS A 38 -2.96 -7.38 10.42
N PRO A 39 -3.15 -7.78 11.69
CA PRO A 39 -3.95 -8.96 12.02
C PRO A 39 -5.46 -8.75 11.77
N GLU A 40 -5.93 -7.50 11.84
CA GLU A 40 -7.30 -7.12 11.56
C GLU A 40 -7.35 -6.11 10.42
N ILE A 41 -8.06 -6.46 9.35
CA ILE A 41 -8.26 -5.58 8.20
C ILE A 41 -9.68 -5.01 8.29
N GLY A 42 -9.77 -3.72 8.64
CA GLY A 42 -11.02 -2.95 8.59
C GLY A 42 -10.94 -1.81 7.58
N ALA A 43 -12.10 -1.30 7.14
CA ALA A 43 -12.21 -0.25 6.13
C ALA A 43 -11.35 0.99 6.43
N GLY A 44 -11.26 1.39 7.71
CA GLY A 44 -10.42 2.53 8.14
C GLY A 44 -8.92 2.28 7.95
N LEU A 45 -8.46 1.03 8.07
CA LEU A 45 -7.06 0.66 7.83
C LEU A 45 -6.74 0.67 6.34
N ILE A 46 -7.63 0.12 5.50
CA ILE A 46 -7.41 0.06 4.05
C ILE A 46 -7.24 1.47 3.47
N GLY A 47 -8.14 2.39 3.80
CA GLY A 47 -8.03 3.78 3.34
C GLY A 47 -6.72 4.45 3.77
N ARG A 48 -6.23 4.14 4.98
CA ARG A 48 -4.96 4.66 5.50
C ARG A 48 -3.76 4.11 4.74
N VAL A 49 -3.66 2.79 4.62
CA VAL A 49 -2.56 2.10 3.92
C VAL A 49 -2.52 2.54 2.46
N VAL A 50 -3.66 2.55 1.78
CA VAL A 50 -3.78 3.00 0.38
C VAL A 50 -3.25 4.43 0.21
N ARG A 51 -3.63 5.35 1.10
CA ARG A 51 -3.18 6.75 1.04
C ARG A 51 -1.69 6.90 1.33
N GLU A 52 -1.15 6.15 2.28
CA GLU A 52 0.27 6.19 2.64
C GLU A 52 1.14 5.64 1.50
N VAL A 53 0.82 4.46 0.96
CA VAL A 53 1.54 3.86 -0.18
C VAL A 53 1.40 4.73 -1.44
N GLN A 54 0.20 5.27 -1.73
CA GLN A 54 0.01 6.16 -2.89
C GLN A 54 0.89 7.41 -2.78
N ARG A 55 1.00 8.01 -1.59
CA ARG A 55 1.86 9.16 -1.35
C ARG A 55 3.33 8.82 -1.63
N GLU A 56 3.81 7.64 -1.24
CA GLU A 56 5.18 7.21 -1.52
C GLU A 56 5.45 7.00 -3.01
N HIS A 57 4.46 6.50 -3.76
CA HIS A 57 4.58 6.32 -5.21
C HIS A 57 4.52 7.66 -6.00
N LEU A 58 3.67 8.60 -5.58
CA LEU A 58 3.50 9.90 -6.23
C LEU A 58 4.59 10.90 -5.86
N ASN A 59 5.05 10.85 -4.61
CA ASN A 59 6.09 11.70 -4.09
C ASN A 59 6.99 10.85 -3.20
N PRO A 60 7.93 10.10 -3.81
CA PRO A 60 8.90 9.31 -3.07
C PRO A 60 9.71 10.27 -2.21
N SER A 61 9.27 10.42 -0.96
CA SER A 61 9.99 11.17 0.04
C SER A 61 11.35 10.51 0.13
N ARG A 62 12.43 11.26 -0.10
CA ARG A 62 13.82 10.79 0.06
C ARG A 62 14.16 10.28 1.48
N LEU A 63 13.16 10.12 2.34
CA LEU A 63 13.24 9.80 3.76
C LEU A 63 13.05 8.32 4.09
N HIS A 64 12.80 7.42 3.12
CA HIS A 64 12.97 5.98 3.37
C HIS A 64 14.43 5.58 3.15
N HIS A 65 15.29 6.12 4.03
CA HIS A 65 16.60 5.56 4.27
C HIS A 65 16.40 4.22 5.00
N HIS A 66 16.69 3.14 4.29
CA HIS A 66 17.03 1.81 4.79
C HIS A 66 16.77 1.53 6.29
N GLY A 67 15.59 1.01 6.58
CA GLY A 67 15.40 0.08 7.69
C GLY A 67 15.83 -1.34 7.30
N VAL A 68 17.08 -1.53 6.85
CA VAL A 68 17.68 -2.86 6.83
C VAL A 68 17.93 -3.22 8.30
N SER A 69 16.94 -3.82 8.95
CA SER A 69 17.18 -4.49 10.23
C SER A 69 17.93 -5.78 9.92
N LYS A 70 19.25 -5.64 9.92
CA LYS A 70 20.24 -6.71 9.85
C LYS A 70 20.13 -7.53 11.14
N PHE A 71 19.24 -8.52 11.18
CA PHE A 71 19.42 -9.64 12.09
C PHE A 71 20.63 -10.44 11.59
N GLY A 72 21.76 -10.18 12.22
CA GLY A 72 22.99 -10.95 12.10
C GLY A 72 23.64 -10.98 13.48
N TRP A 73 23.67 -12.20 14.03
CA TRP A 73 24.28 -12.66 15.29
C TRP A 73 23.47 -12.43 16.57
#